data_AF-A0A1G7XM99-F1
#
_entry.id   AF-A0A1G7XM99-F1
#
_cell.length_a   1.000
_cell.length_b   1.000
_cell.length_c   1.000
_cell.angle_alpha   90.00
_cell.angle_beta   90.00
_cell.angle_gamma   90.00
#
_symmetry.space_group_name_H-M   'P 1'
#
loop_
_entity.id
_entity.type
_entity.pdbx_description
1 polymer ?
#
loop_
_entity_poly.entity_id
_entity_poly.type
_entity_poly.pdbx_seq_one_letter_code
_entity_poly.pdbx_strand_id
1 'polypeptide(L)'
;MRFATAVALSLLISACSNSAEEELKNQYVANYIESTTPIFLEQLKERARELNISREQLASLTETANDRIEKMAQCSYTAYQHYPKRYHDAMIDAVVHGNDVQASREKVSLMIEQDMQKGLILQDKIIESARKVRSKLNDCMAS
;
A
#
# COMPACT_ATOMS: atom_id res chain seq x y z
N MET A 1 -31.93 -28.09 28.32
CA MET A 1 -30.67 -27.89 27.58
C MET A 1 -30.88 -26.80 26.53
N ARG A 2 -30.49 -25.55 26.81
CA ARG A 2 -30.59 -24.40 25.88
C ARG A 2 -29.27 -23.62 25.92
N PHE A 3 -28.22 -24.20 25.38
CA PHE A 3 -26.89 -23.54 25.27
C PHE A 3 -26.22 -23.75 23.90
N ALA A 4 -26.89 -24.38 22.93
CA ALA A 4 -26.27 -24.73 21.64
C ALA A 4 -26.42 -23.65 20.56
N THR A 5 -27.36 -22.70 20.70
CA THR A 5 -27.67 -21.72 19.64
C THR A 5 -26.85 -20.43 19.68
N ALA A 6 -26.18 -20.12 20.80
CA ALA A 6 -25.38 -18.89 20.92
C ALA A 6 -23.96 -19.00 20.33
N VAL A 7 -23.42 -20.21 20.19
CA VAL A 7 -22.04 -20.43 19.72
C VAL A 7 -21.92 -20.39 18.19
N ALA A 8 -22.97 -20.77 17.47
CA ALA A 8 -22.97 -20.78 16.00
C ALA A 8 -22.99 -19.36 15.39
N LEU A 9 -23.59 -18.38 16.07
CA LEU A 9 -23.68 -17.01 15.57
C LEU A 9 -22.34 -16.26 15.71
N SER A 10 -21.54 -16.57 16.74
CA SER A 10 -20.23 -15.97 16.96
C SER A 10 -19.18 -16.42 15.93
N LEU A 11 -19.30 -17.64 15.41
CA LEU A 11 -18.37 -18.18 14.41
C LEU A 11 -18.62 -17.64 12.99
N LEU A 12 -19.86 -17.24 12.68
CA LEU A 12 -20.20 -16.66 11.36
C LEU A 12 -19.71 -15.21 11.19
N ILE A 13 -19.60 -14.44 12.28
CA ILE A 13 -19.15 -13.04 12.22
C ILE A 13 -17.64 -12.96 11.92
N SER A 14 -16.83 -13.89 12.44
CA SER A 14 -15.38 -13.88 12.24
C SER A 14 -14.93 -14.30 10.83
N ALA A 15 -15.73 -15.06 10.10
CA ALA A 15 -15.38 -15.47 8.74
C ALA A 15 -15.57 -14.35 7.70
N CYS A 16 -16.56 -13.48 7.91
CA CYS A 16 -16.86 -12.37 6.97
C CYS A 16 -15.87 -11.20 7.09
N SER A 17 -15.25 -10.99 8.26
CA SER A 17 -14.26 -9.92 8.44
C SER A 17 -12.96 -10.20 7.70
N ASN A 18 -12.52 -11.47 7.68
CA ASN A 18 -11.28 -11.86 6.99
C ASN A 18 -11.43 -11.74 5.46
N SER A 19 -12.60 -12.12 4.91
CA SER A 19 -12.82 -12.01 3.46
C SER A 19 -12.89 -10.56 2.98
N ALA A 20 -13.44 -9.65 3.79
CA ALA A 20 -13.50 -8.23 3.46
C ALA A 20 -12.12 -7.55 3.48
N GLU A 21 -11.26 -7.90 4.43
CA GLU A 21 -9.89 -7.36 4.51
C GLU A 21 -9.00 -7.89 3.38
N GLU A 22 -9.11 -9.16 3.02
CA GLU A 22 -8.41 -9.72 1.86
C GLU A 22 -8.88 -9.10 0.55
N GLU A 23 -10.19 -8.91 0.36
CA GLU A 23 -10.74 -8.24 -0.82
C GLU A 23 -10.23 -6.80 -0.95
N LEU A 24 -10.22 -6.05 0.14
CA LEU A 24 -9.69 -4.68 0.17
C LEU A 24 -8.20 -4.64 -0.21
N LYS A 25 -7.42 -5.57 0.33
CA LYS A 25 -6.00 -5.71 -0.02
C LYS A 25 -5.82 -6.03 -1.50
N ASN A 26 -6.61 -6.94 -2.05
CA ASN A 26 -6.52 -7.33 -3.46
C ASN A 26 -6.85 -6.16 -4.38
N GLN A 27 -7.91 -5.39 -4.07
CA GLN A 27 -8.27 -4.19 -4.82
C GLN A 27 -7.18 -3.13 -4.74
N TYR A 28 -6.64 -2.88 -3.55
CA TYR A 28 -5.51 -1.97 -3.38
C TYR A 28 -4.31 -2.38 -4.23
N VAL A 29 -3.92 -3.66 -4.17
CA VAL A 29 -2.77 -4.18 -4.91
C VAL A 29 -3.00 -4.07 -6.42
N ALA A 30 -4.18 -4.45 -6.90
CA ALA A 30 -4.53 -4.37 -8.32
C ALA A 30 -4.42 -2.93 -8.85
N ASN A 31 -5.05 -1.96 -8.15
CA ASN A 31 -5.04 -0.57 -8.58
C ASN A 31 -3.66 0.09 -8.42
N TYR A 32 -2.89 -0.31 -7.40
CA TYR A 32 -1.50 0.11 -7.25
C TYR A 32 -0.69 -0.31 -8.49
N ILE A 33 -0.79 -1.58 -8.89
CA ILE A 33 -0.06 -2.12 -10.04
C ILE A 33 -0.50 -1.41 -11.32
N GLU A 34 -1.81 -1.22 -11.52
CA GLU A 34 -2.37 -0.57 -12.70
C GLU A 34 -1.89 0.88 -12.85
N SER A 35 -1.88 1.64 -11.75
CA SER A 35 -1.42 3.04 -11.77
C SER A 35 0.10 3.20 -11.85
N THR A 36 0.87 2.29 -11.22
CA THR A 36 2.33 2.46 -11.07
C THR A 36 3.12 1.85 -12.22
N THR A 37 2.69 0.70 -12.74
CA THR A 37 3.45 -0.07 -13.74
C THR A 37 3.75 0.73 -15.02
N PRO A 38 2.77 1.40 -15.65
CA PRO A 38 3.03 2.12 -16.89
C PRO A 38 4.12 3.20 -16.74
N ILE A 39 4.07 3.96 -15.64
CA ILE A 39 5.02 5.03 -15.32
C ILE A 39 6.43 4.46 -15.14
N PHE A 40 6.55 3.38 -14.35
CA PHE A 40 7.85 2.77 -14.09
C PHE A 40 8.46 2.16 -15.35
N LEU A 41 7.67 1.47 -16.17
CA LEU A 41 8.15 0.86 -17.40
C LEU A 41 8.55 1.89 -18.46
N GLU A 42 7.89 3.04 -18.53
CA GLU A 42 8.30 4.15 -19.38
C GLU A 42 9.67 4.68 -18.96
N GLN A 43 9.86 4.97 -17.66
CA GLN A 43 11.14 5.42 -17.11
C GLN A 43 12.25 4.39 -17.31
N LEU A 44 11.95 3.10 -17.15
CA LEU A 44 12.91 2.02 -17.38
C LEU A 44 13.34 1.97 -18.86
N LYS A 45 12.40 2.14 -19.79
CA LYS A 45 12.71 2.17 -21.24
C LYS A 45 13.56 3.39 -21.60
N GLU A 46 13.27 4.55 -21.05
CA GLU A 46 14.10 5.75 -21.21
C GLU A 46 15.51 5.51 -20.71
N ARG A 47 15.64 5.02 -19.48
CA ARG A 47 16.95 4.76 -18.87
C ARG A 47 17.74 3.68 -19.62
N ALA A 48 17.06 2.64 -20.11
CA ALA A 48 17.67 1.60 -20.92
C ALA A 48 18.24 2.16 -22.23
N ARG A 49 17.55 3.11 -22.88
CA ARG A 49 18.05 3.81 -24.08
C ARG A 49 19.31 4.62 -23.77
N GLU A 50 19.30 5.39 -22.68
CA GLU A 50 20.45 6.20 -22.27
C GLU A 50 21.71 5.34 -21.99
N LEU A 51 21.50 4.15 -21.44
CA LEU A 51 22.57 3.23 -21.05
C LEU A 51 22.93 2.20 -22.12
N ASN A 52 22.33 2.27 -23.32
CA ASN A 52 22.50 1.29 -24.41
C ASN A 52 22.26 -0.17 -23.97
N ILE A 53 21.28 -0.39 -23.10
CA ILE A 53 20.88 -1.73 -22.65
C ILE A 53 20.25 -2.49 -23.82
N SER A 54 20.61 -3.76 -23.97
CA SER A 54 20.07 -4.59 -25.06
C SER A 54 18.58 -4.87 -24.87
N ARG A 55 17.88 -5.26 -25.94
CA ARG A 55 16.46 -5.63 -25.86
C ARG A 55 16.22 -6.84 -24.94
N GLU A 56 17.12 -7.81 -24.94
CA GLU A 56 17.04 -9.00 -24.08
C GLU A 56 17.20 -8.61 -22.61
N GLN A 57 18.18 -7.76 -22.29
CA GLN A 57 18.37 -7.24 -20.94
C GLN A 57 17.17 -6.41 -20.49
N LEU A 58 16.60 -5.57 -21.37
CA LEU A 58 15.39 -4.80 -21.06
C LEU A 58 14.19 -5.69 -20.77
N ALA A 59 14.02 -6.82 -21.48
CA ALA A 59 12.95 -7.77 -21.22
C ALA A 59 13.08 -8.37 -19.81
N SER A 60 14.28 -8.84 -19.44
CA SER A 60 14.56 -9.37 -18.10
C SER A 60 14.38 -8.32 -16.99
N LEU A 61 14.81 -7.07 -17.24
CA LEU A 61 14.59 -5.96 -16.31
C LEU A 61 13.11 -5.61 -16.16
N THR A 62 12.32 -5.73 -17.22
CA THR A 62 10.87 -5.46 -17.20
C THR A 62 10.13 -6.52 -16.38
N GLU A 63 10.46 -7.80 -16.54
CA GLU A 63 9.92 -8.88 -15.72
C GLU A 63 10.27 -8.67 -14.24
N THR A 64 11.56 -8.42 -13.95
CA THR A 64 12.02 -8.10 -12.59
C THR A 64 11.30 -6.87 -12.01
N ALA A 65 11.03 -5.86 -12.84
CA ALA A 65 10.32 -4.66 -12.42
C ALA A 65 8.87 -4.96 -12.03
N ASN A 66 8.14 -5.75 -12.84
CA ASN A 66 6.75 -6.10 -12.56
C ASN A 66 6.62 -6.85 -11.23
N ASP A 67 7.45 -7.87 -11.01
CA ASP A 67 7.47 -8.62 -9.74
C ASP A 67 7.75 -7.71 -8.55
N ARG A 68 8.67 -6.76 -8.73
CA ARG A 68 9.07 -5.84 -7.67
C ARG A 68 7.99 -4.79 -7.38
N ILE A 69 7.21 -4.38 -8.38
CA ILE A 69 6.06 -3.48 -8.23
C ILE A 69 4.92 -4.20 -7.50
N GLU A 70 4.61 -5.45 -7.87
CA GLU A 70 3.62 -6.26 -7.16
C GLU A 70 4.02 -6.43 -5.68
N LYS A 71 5.27 -6.79 -5.43
CA LYS A 71 5.78 -6.89 -4.05
C LYS A 71 5.69 -5.56 -3.30
N MET A 72 6.04 -4.45 -3.94
CA MET A 72 5.92 -3.11 -3.35
C MET A 72 4.46 -2.79 -3.00
N ALA A 73 3.51 -3.12 -3.87
CA ALA A 73 2.09 -2.94 -3.61
C ALA A 73 1.67 -3.70 -2.35
N GLN A 74 1.99 -5.00 -2.28
CA GLN A 74 1.67 -5.85 -1.11
C GLN A 74 2.32 -5.35 0.18
N CYS A 75 3.61 -5.00 0.12
CA CYS A 75 4.35 -4.51 1.27
C CYS A 75 3.84 -3.14 1.75
N SER A 76 3.45 -2.25 0.84
CA SER A 76 2.94 -0.93 1.18
C SER A 76 1.62 -0.99 1.93
N TYR A 77 0.69 -1.86 1.50
CA TYR A 77 -0.59 -2.10 2.18
C TYR A 77 -0.38 -2.43 3.67
N THR A 78 0.49 -3.41 3.95
CA THR A 78 0.81 -3.84 5.31
C THR A 78 1.56 -2.74 6.08
N ALA A 79 2.53 -2.09 5.46
CA ALA A 79 3.34 -1.08 6.13
C ALA A 79 2.52 0.13 6.60
N TYR A 80 1.54 0.56 5.80
CA TYR A 80 0.70 1.72 6.12
C TYR A 80 -0.21 1.52 7.32
N GLN A 81 -0.44 0.28 7.78
CA GLN A 81 -1.17 -0.01 9.03
C GLN A 81 -0.53 0.65 10.27
N HIS A 82 0.74 1.07 10.18
CA HIS A 82 1.44 1.76 11.25
C HIS A 82 1.22 3.28 11.31
N TYR A 83 0.55 3.86 10.31
CA TYR A 83 0.04 5.22 10.45
C TYR A 83 -1.20 5.25 11.36
N PRO A 84 -1.49 6.39 12.01
CA PRO A 84 -2.78 6.60 12.65
C PRO A 84 -3.93 6.29 11.69
N LYS A 85 -4.97 5.63 12.20
CA LYS A 85 -6.06 5.02 11.39
C LYS A 85 -6.61 5.96 10.30
N ARG A 86 -6.85 7.23 10.63
CA ARG A 86 -7.37 8.22 9.69
C ARG A 86 -6.50 8.40 8.44
N TYR A 87 -5.17 8.38 8.59
CA TYR A 87 -4.24 8.54 7.47
C TYR A 87 -4.03 7.23 6.71
N HIS A 88 -4.00 6.10 7.44
CA HIS A 88 -4.02 4.77 6.84
C HIS A 88 -5.24 4.61 5.92
N ASP A 89 -6.44 4.82 6.46
CA ASP A 89 -7.69 4.65 5.71
C ASP A 89 -7.70 5.57 4.49
N ALA A 90 -7.30 6.84 4.65
CA ALA A 90 -7.23 7.78 3.53
C ALA A 90 -6.23 7.36 2.44
N MET A 91 -5.12 6.72 2.83
CA MET A 91 -4.12 6.21 1.89
C MET A 91 -4.68 5.02 1.09
N ILE A 92 -5.27 4.05 1.79
CA ILE A 92 -5.80 2.81 1.20
C ILE A 92 -7.02 3.10 0.34
N ASP A 93 -7.98 3.86 0.88
CA ASP A 93 -9.25 4.19 0.22
C ASP A 93 -9.03 4.91 -1.11
N ALA A 94 -8.10 5.86 -1.17
CA ALA A 94 -7.79 6.57 -2.40
C ALA A 94 -7.29 5.62 -3.50
N VAL A 95 -6.40 4.68 -3.17
CA VAL A 95 -5.85 3.73 -4.14
C VAL A 95 -6.91 2.69 -4.55
N VAL A 96 -7.72 2.22 -3.60
CA VAL A 96 -8.86 1.31 -3.87
C VAL A 96 -9.90 1.93 -4.82
N HIS A 97 -10.05 3.26 -4.80
CA HIS A 97 -10.92 3.98 -5.73
C HIS A 97 -10.21 4.47 -7.01
N GLY A 98 -9.04 3.92 -7.32
CA GLY A 98 -8.34 4.14 -8.60
C GLY A 98 -7.49 5.41 -8.67
N ASN A 99 -7.27 6.11 -7.56
CA ASN A 99 -6.27 7.17 -7.56
C ASN A 99 -4.87 6.57 -7.60
N ASP A 100 -3.97 7.26 -8.30
CA ASP A 100 -2.55 6.97 -8.23
C ASP A 100 -2.03 7.09 -6.77
N VAL A 101 -1.12 6.19 -6.43
CA VAL A 101 -0.44 6.09 -5.14
C VAL A 101 0.25 7.40 -4.77
N GLN A 102 0.88 8.09 -5.73
CA GLN A 102 1.57 9.34 -5.47
C GLN A 102 0.57 10.44 -5.10
N ALA A 103 -0.53 10.58 -5.83
CA ALA A 103 -1.62 11.50 -5.48
C ALA A 103 -2.23 11.19 -4.09
N SER A 104 -2.39 9.91 -3.76
CA SER A 104 -2.85 9.48 -2.43
C SER A 104 -1.90 9.94 -1.32
N ARG A 105 -0.60 9.75 -1.51
CA ARG A 105 0.44 10.15 -0.55
C ARG A 105 0.48 11.67 -0.34
N GLU A 106 0.33 12.45 -1.41
CA GLU A 106 0.31 13.92 -1.33
C GLU A 106 -0.91 14.41 -0.54
N LYS A 107 -2.10 13.83 -0.81
CA LYS A 107 -3.31 14.13 -0.05
C LYS A 107 -3.14 13.84 1.44
N VAL A 108 -2.56 12.68 1.79
CA VAL A 108 -2.30 12.32 3.19
C VAL A 108 -1.26 13.23 3.84
N SER A 109 -0.22 13.65 3.11
CA SER A 109 0.77 14.62 3.61
C SER A 109 0.09 15.93 3.99
N LEU A 110 -0.76 16.47 3.12
CA LEU A 110 -1.51 17.69 3.38
C LEU A 110 -2.45 17.55 4.60
N MET A 111 -3.10 16.39 4.76
CA MET A 111 -3.93 16.12 5.94
C MET A 111 -3.12 16.15 7.23
N ILE A 112 -1.95 15.50 7.24
CA ILE A 112 -1.04 15.46 8.38
C ILE A 112 -0.57 16.87 8.74
N GLU A 113 -0.13 17.65 7.75
CA GLU A 113 0.33 19.02 7.94
C GLU A 113 -0.76 19.91 8.55
N GLN A 114 -1.98 19.84 8.03
CA GLN A 114 -3.12 20.59 8.56
C GLN A 114 -3.48 20.18 9.99
N ASP A 115 -3.46 18.89 10.30
CA ASP A 115 -3.75 18.39 11.64
C ASP A 115 -2.66 18.78 12.64
N MET A 116 -1.40 18.80 12.21
CA MET A 116 -0.27 19.30 13.01
C MET A 116 -0.44 20.80 13.31
N GLN A 117 -0.78 21.61 12.31
CA GLN A 117 -1.03 23.05 12.50
C GLN A 117 -2.19 23.33 13.46
N LYS A 118 -3.20 22.45 13.48
CA LYS A 118 -4.36 22.52 14.39
C LYS A 118 -4.08 21.91 15.77
N GLY A 119 -2.90 21.36 16.01
CA GLY A 119 -2.56 20.67 17.26
C GLY A 119 -3.31 19.35 17.49
N LEU A 120 -3.93 18.78 16.45
CA LEU A 120 -4.69 17.52 16.52
C LEU A 120 -3.76 16.30 16.54
N ILE A 121 -2.53 16.45 16.07
CA ILE A 121 -1.50 15.43 16.15
C ILE A 121 -0.12 16.04 16.43
N LEU A 122 0.67 15.34 17.24
CA LEU A 122 2.04 15.72 17.53
C LEU A 122 2.98 15.28 16.40
N GLN A 123 3.93 16.16 16.04
CA GLN A 123 4.95 15.86 15.05
C GLN A 123 5.72 14.57 15.36
N ASP A 124 6.11 14.37 16.63
CA ASP A 124 6.86 13.19 17.06
C ASP A 124 6.10 11.88 16.81
N LYS A 125 4.77 11.89 17.00
CA LYS A 125 3.90 10.73 16.72
C LYS A 125 3.94 10.38 15.23
N ILE A 126 3.84 11.38 14.36
CA ILE A 126 3.91 11.18 12.90
C ILE A 126 5.30 10.68 12.49
N ILE A 127 6.37 11.26 13.02
CA ILE A 127 7.74 10.82 12.74
C ILE A 127 7.95 9.36 13.17
N GLU A 128 7.46 8.99 14.35
CA GLU A 128 7.54 7.61 14.84
C GLU A 128 6.78 6.64 13.93
N SER A 129 5.54 6.98 13.55
CA SER A 129 4.75 6.19 12.60
C SER A 129 5.44 6.07 11.25
N ALA A 130 5.97 7.16 10.70
CA ALA A 130 6.69 7.16 9.42
C ALA A 130 7.95 6.28 9.47
N ARG A 131 8.69 6.29 10.59
CA ARG A 131 9.83 5.38 10.80
C ARG A 131 9.39 3.92 10.82
N LYS A 132 8.29 3.59 11.52
CA LYS A 132 7.74 2.22 11.57
C LYS A 132 7.29 1.74 10.19
N VAL A 133 6.55 2.57 9.46
CA VAL A 133 6.14 2.29 8.07
C VAL A 133 7.36 2.01 7.21
N ARG A 134 8.38 2.87 7.24
CA ARG A 134 9.62 2.67 6.47
C ARG A 134 10.34 1.39 6.84
N SER A 135 10.45 1.08 8.14
CA SER A 135 11.06 -0.17 8.60
C SER A 135 10.32 -1.38 8.05
N LYS A 136 8.99 -1.44 8.20
CA LYS A 136 8.19 -2.57 7.71
C LYS A 136 8.21 -2.73 6.21
N LEU A 137 8.20 -1.62 5.49
CA LEU A 137 8.33 -1.65 4.04
C LEU A 137 9.67 -2.25 3.63
N ASN A 138 10.77 -1.81 4.26
CA ASN A 138 12.10 -2.33 3.98
C ASN A 138 12.23 -3.82 4.33
N ASP A 139 11.73 -4.22 5.50
CA ASP A 139 11.77 -5.62 5.95
C ASP A 139 11.03 -6.53 4.96
N CYS A 140 9.83 -6.12 4.54
CA CYS A 140 9.02 -6.86 3.56
C CYS A 140 9.65 -6.89 2.16
N MET A 141 10.26 -5.80 1.72
CA MET A 141 10.93 -5.77 0.42
C MET A 141 12.19 -6.65 0.39
N ALA A 142 12.83 -6.87 1.54
CA ALA A 142 14.04 -7.68 1.68
C ALA A 142 13.79 -9.19 1.84
N SER A 143 12.58 -9.61 2.26
CA SER A 143 12.20 -11.02 2.45
C SER A 143 11.82 -11.71 1.14
#